data_AF-A0A1G4NXU5-F1
#
_entry.id   AF-A0A1G4NXU5-F1
#
_cell.length_a   1.000
_cell.length_b   1.000
_cell.length_c   1.000
_cell.angle_alpha   90.00
_cell.angle_beta   90.00
_cell.angle_gamma   90.00
#
_symmetry.space_group_name_H-M   'P 1'
#
loop_
_entity.id
_entity.type
_entity.pdbx_description
1 polymer ?
#
loop_
_entity_poly.entity_id
_entity_poly.type
_entity_poly.pdbx_seq_one_letter_code
_entity_poly.pdbx_strand_id
1 'polypeptide(L)'
;MSSIVPIAYLFLVSTILTPITSMLLIQTFNFNYKRQSLSQLKKGNNSSQEYTSANIYMDQKEWANALTVLDMQLHKKDNITNYMIAKYSNAIGFILQKTSHGKLAAKYYYYSHQTCPEYSYAKKNLDTLNEKIHKQQIDKSG
;
A
#
# COMPACT_ATOMS: atom_id res chain seq x y z
N MET A 1 -52.54 11.96 -15.45
CA MET A 1 -51.54 12.15 -14.36
C MET A 1 -50.70 10.91 -14.05
N SER A 2 -50.96 9.73 -14.62
CA SER A 2 -50.17 8.51 -14.33
C SER A 2 -48.80 8.42 -15.02
N SER A 3 -48.55 9.20 -16.08
CA SER A 3 -47.29 9.12 -16.85
C SER A 3 -46.11 9.88 -16.23
N ILE A 4 -46.36 10.73 -15.22
CA ILE A 4 -45.35 11.55 -14.56
C ILE A 4 -44.58 10.75 -13.49
N VAL A 5 -45.24 9.81 -12.82
CA VAL A 5 -44.65 8.99 -11.75
C VAL A 5 -43.49 8.12 -12.26
N PRO A 6 -43.60 7.42 -13.42
CA PRO A 6 -42.48 6.66 -13.98
C PRO A 6 -41.31 7.55 -14.40
N ILE A 7 -41.57 8.74 -14.93
CA ILE A 7 -40.54 9.67 -15.40
C ILE A 7 -39.75 10.25 -14.22
N ALA A 8 -40.44 10.67 -13.15
CA ALA A 8 -39.81 11.16 -11.93
C ALA A 8 -38.98 10.07 -11.24
N TYR A 9 -39.46 8.83 -11.25
CA TYR A 9 -38.72 7.68 -10.72
C TYR A 9 -37.43 7.42 -11.51
N LEU A 10 -37.50 7.41 -12.84
CA LEU A 10 -36.32 7.24 -13.69
C LEU A 10 -35.29 8.36 -13.48
N PHE A 11 -35.74 9.60 -13.28
CA PHE A 11 -34.85 10.73 -13.02
C PHE A 11 -34.12 10.58 -11.68
N LEU A 12 -34.83 10.20 -10.62
CA LEU A 12 -34.25 9.93 -9.30
C LEU A 12 -33.23 8.78 -9.34
N VAL A 13 -33.60 7.66 -9.98
CA VAL A 13 -32.70 6.51 -10.13
C VAL A 13 -31.45 6.91 -10.92
N SER A 14 -31.60 7.64 -12.03
CA SER A 14 -30.46 8.09 -12.83
C SER A 14 -29.54 9.01 -12.03
N THR A 15 -30.10 9.93 -11.24
CA THR A 15 -29.32 10.87 -10.42
C THR A 15 -28.46 10.16 -9.37
N ILE A 16 -28.95 9.05 -8.81
CA ILE A 16 -28.21 8.21 -7.86
C ILE A 16 -27.19 7.31 -8.57
N LEU A 17 -27.53 6.80 -9.75
CA LEU A 17 -26.67 5.87 -10.48
C LEU A 17 -25.44 6.56 -11.06
N THR A 18 -25.57 7.79 -11.55
CA THR A 18 -24.48 8.56 -12.17
C THR A 18 -23.23 8.71 -11.29
N PRO A 19 -23.30 9.13 -10.01
CA PRO A 19 -22.10 9.23 -9.17
C PRO A 19 -21.46 7.87 -8.89
N ILE A 20 -22.27 6.81 -8.71
CA ILE A 20 -21.77 5.45 -8.44
C ILE A 20 -21.01 4.92 -9.66
N THR A 21 -21.60 5.04 -10.86
CA THR A 21 -20.95 4.59 -12.10
C THR A 21 -19.70 5.40 -12.40
N SER A 22 -19.71 6.71 -12.15
CA SER A 22 -18.55 7.58 -12.31
C SER A 22 -17.40 7.16 -11.37
N MET A 23 -17.72 6.84 -10.12
CA MET A 23 -16.72 6.38 -9.13
C MET A 23 -16.11 5.02 -9.54
N LEU A 24 -16.93 4.08 -10.02
CA LEU A 24 -16.48 2.78 -10.51
C LEU A 24 -15.63 2.90 -11.77
N LEU A 25 -15.97 3.82 -12.68
CA LEU A 25 -15.19 4.11 -13.87
C LEU A 25 -13.80 4.63 -13.51
N ILE A 26 -13.70 5.59 -12.59
CA ILE A 26 -12.41 6.12 -12.12
C ILE A 26 -11.55 5.01 -11.50
N GLN A 27 -12.15 4.17 -10.65
CA GLN A 27 -11.43 3.04 -10.04
C GLN A 27 -10.93 2.05 -11.09
N THR A 28 -11.77 1.73 -12.08
CA THR A 28 -11.43 0.81 -13.16
C THR A 28 -10.34 1.38 -14.07
N PHE A 29 -10.41 2.68 -14.35
CA PHE A 29 -9.38 3.37 -15.14
C PHE A 29 -8.04 3.38 -14.40
N ASN A 30 -8.05 3.72 -13.11
CA ASN A 30 -6.86 3.67 -12.25
C ASN A 30 -6.27 2.27 -12.16
N PHE A 31 -7.11 1.23 -12.07
CA PHE A 31 -6.67 -0.16 -12.07
C PHE A 31 -6.01 -0.56 -13.40
N ASN A 32 -6.64 -0.22 -14.52
CA ASN A 32 -6.09 -0.51 -15.85
C ASN A 32 -4.78 0.23 -16.10
N TYR A 33 -4.70 1.50 -15.68
CA TYR A 33 -3.47 2.27 -15.75
C TYR A 33 -2.36 1.62 -14.92
N LYS A 34 -2.63 1.27 -13.66
CA LYS A 34 -1.67 0.53 -12.80
C LYS A 34 -1.22 -0.78 -13.44
N ARG A 35 -2.14 -1.54 -14.04
CA ARG A 35 -1.83 -2.81 -14.72
C ARG A 35 -0.95 -2.61 -15.95
N GLN A 36 -1.20 -1.56 -16.74
CA GLN A 36 -0.39 -1.21 -17.89
C GLN A 36 1.00 -0.70 -17.48
N SER A 37 1.09 0.10 -16.41
CA SER A 37 2.38 0.46 -15.82
C SER A 37 3.15 -0.80 -15.42
N LEU A 38 2.49 -1.78 -14.77
CA LEU A 38 3.14 -3.03 -14.37
C LEU A 38 3.70 -3.85 -15.56
N SER A 39 2.99 -3.87 -16.69
CA SER A 39 3.48 -4.56 -17.89
C SER A 39 4.65 -3.85 -18.55
N GLN A 40 4.71 -2.52 -18.47
CA GLN A 40 5.86 -1.72 -18.92
C GLN A 40 7.04 -1.83 -17.95
N LEU A 41 6.78 -1.95 -16.65
CA LEU A 41 7.78 -2.15 -15.59
C LEU A 41 8.52 -3.48 -15.74
N LYS A 42 7.85 -4.54 -16.20
CA LYS A 42 8.53 -5.79 -16.61
C LYS A 42 9.56 -5.61 -17.73
N LYS A 43 9.54 -4.48 -18.45
CA LYS A 43 10.47 -4.16 -19.56
C LYS A 43 11.53 -3.10 -19.22
N GLY A 44 11.47 -2.42 -18.07
CA GLY A 44 12.33 -1.26 -17.75
C GLY A 44 12.96 -1.31 -16.36
N ASN A 45 14.29 -1.33 -16.31
CA ASN A 45 15.11 -1.44 -15.09
C ASN A 45 15.39 -0.07 -14.45
N ASN A 46 14.36 0.68 -14.04
CA ASN A 46 14.53 1.97 -13.35
C ASN A 46 14.11 1.88 -11.86
N SER A 47 14.91 2.43 -10.96
CA SER A 47 14.73 2.33 -9.50
C SER A 47 13.46 2.99 -8.94
N SER A 48 13.04 4.14 -9.49
CA SER A 48 11.78 4.83 -9.12
C SER A 48 10.53 4.02 -9.53
N GLN A 49 10.68 3.27 -10.61
CA GLN A 49 9.66 2.43 -11.21
C GLN A 49 9.42 1.17 -10.36
N GLU A 50 10.46 0.66 -9.71
CA GLU A 50 10.41 -0.58 -8.92
C GLU A 50 9.68 -0.41 -7.56
N TYR A 51 9.80 0.74 -6.89
CA TYR A 51 8.97 1.02 -5.70
C TYR A 51 7.48 1.12 -6.05
N THR A 52 7.16 1.67 -7.23
CA THR A 52 5.78 1.73 -7.72
C THR A 52 5.23 0.32 -7.96
N SER A 53 6.02 -0.58 -8.54
CA SER A 53 5.67 -2.02 -8.66
C SER A 53 5.39 -2.65 -7.30
N ALA A 54 6.27 -2.45 -6.32
CA ALA A 54 6.09 -2.98 -4.97
C ALA A 54 4.79 -2.48 -4.34
N ASN A 55 4.48 -1.19 -4.44
CA ASN A 55 3.22 -0.62 -3.98
C ASN A 55 1.99 -1.27 -4.65
N ILE A 56 2.05 -1.53 -5.96
CA ILE A 56 0.93 -2.18 -6.65
C ILE A 56 0.73 -3.62 -6.15
N TYR A 57 1.83 -4.37 -5.96
CA TYR A 57 1.75 -5.70 -5.35
C TYR A 57 1.19 -5.64 -3.92
N MET A 58 1.56 -4.63 -3.12
CA MET A 58 1.01 -4.40 -1.79
C MET A 58 -0.49 -4.09 -1.82
N ASP A 59 -0.95 -3.24 -2.76
CA ASP A 59 -2.37 -2.93 -2.95
C ASP A 59 -3.18 -4.19 -3.30
N GLN A 60 -2.58 -5.09 -4.08
CA GLN A 60 -3.16 -6.38 -4.48
C GLN A 60 -2.99 -7.48 -3.41
N LYS A 61 -2.34 -7.18 -2.29
CA LYS A 61 -1.98 -8.14 -1.22
C LYS A 61 -1.08 -9.28 -1.69
N GLU A 62 -0.37 -9.11 -2.79
CA GLU A 62 0.67 -10.03 -3.28
C GLU A 62 1.97 -9.81 -2.50
N TRP A 63 1.95 -10.13 -1.20
CA TRP A 63 3.01 -9.79 -0.25
C TRP A 63 4.39 -10.33 -0.62
N ALA A 64 4.45 -11.55 -1.15
CA ALA A 64 5.71 -12.18 -1.56
C ALA A 64 6.36 -11.41 -2.72
N ASN A 65 5.58 -11.07 -3.76
CA ASN A 65 6.07 -10.31 -4.91
C ASN A 65 6.53 -8.91 -4.50
N ALA A 66 5.76 -8.23 -3.64
CA ALA A 66 6.15 -6.94 -3.08
C ALA A 66 7.48 -7.04 -2.31
N LEU A 67 7.61 -8.05 -1.45
CA LEU A 67 8.81 -8.27 -0.65
C LEU A 67 10.04 -8.54 -1.53
N THR A 68 9.93 -9.40 -2.54
CA THR A 68 11.02 -9.70 -3.48
C THR A 68 11.50 -8.45 -4.22
N VAL A 69 10.57 -7.61 -4.70
CA VAL A 69 10.94 -6.36 -5.39
C VAL A 69 11.66 -5.41 -4.44
N LEU A 70 11.14 -5.20 -3.23
CA LEU A 70 11.74 -4.30 -2.25
C LEU A 70 13.11 -4.77 -1.77
N ASP A 71 13.25 -6.07 -1.51
CA ASP A 71 14.51 -6.67 -1.08
C ASP A 71 15.58 -6.59 -2.18
N MET A 72 15.19 -6.87 -3.42
CA MET A 72 16.08 -6.68 -4.58
C MET A 72 16.57 -5.23 -4.67
N GLN A 73 15.69 -4.25 -4.43
CA GLN A 73 16.08 -2.84 -4.46
C GLN A 73 17.08 -2.51 -3.36
N LEU A 74 16.87 -2.97 -2.13
CA LEU A 74 17.82 -2.72 -1.04
C LEU A 74 19.23 -3.27 -1.32
N HIS A 75 19.33 -4.34 -2.10
CA HIS A 75 20.60 -4.98 -2.45
C HIS A 75 21.21 -4.49 -3.77
N LYS A 76 20.51 -3.65 -4.56
CA LYS A 76 21.13 -3.00 -5.72
C LYS A 76 22.23 -2.05 -5.22
N LYS A 77 23.46 -2.23 -5.73
CA LYS A 77 24.66 -1.48 -5.34
C LYS A 77 24.73 -0.05 -5.89
N ASP A 78 23.73 0.37 -6.66
CA ASP A 78 23.69 1.71 -7.23
C ASP A 78 23.23 2.73 -6.19
N ASN A 79 23.74 3.97 -6.28
CA ASN A 79 23.55 5.12 -5.36
C ASN A 79 22.14 5.29 -4.77
N ILE A 80 21.75 4.42 -3.84
CA ILE A 80 20.51 4.47 -3.10
C ILE A 80 20.74 5.42 -1.93
N THR A 81 19.86 6.41 -1.81
CA THR A 81 19.93 7.38 -0.71
C THR A 81 19.41 6.75 0.58
N ASN A 82 19.89 7.25 1.72
CA ASN A 82 19.38 6.85 3.03
C ASN A 82 17.86 7.00 3.14
N TYR A 83 17.28 8.01 2.49
CA TYR A 83 15.83 8.19 2.43
C TYR A 83 15.13 7.02 1.73
N MET A 84 15.68 6.53 0.61
CA MET A 84 15.13 5.37 -0.10
C MET A 84 15.29 4.07 0.70
N ILE A 85 16.44 3.86 1.36
CA ILE A 85 16.66 2.71 2.25
C ILE A 85 15.61 2.70 3.36
N ALA A 86 15.39 3.84 4.01
CA ALA A 86 14.38 3.97 5.03
C ALA A 86 12.99 3.67 4.47
N LYS A 87 12.63 4.26 3.33
CA LYS A 87 11.33 4.03 2.69
C LYS A 87 11.09 2.56 2.34
N TYR A 88 12.08 1.86 1.79
CA TYR A 88 11.98 0.44 1.42
C TYR A 88 11.92 -0.45 2.67
N SER A 89 12.77 -0.18 3.65
CA SER A 89 12.79 -0.91 4.92
C SER A 89 11.48 -0.75 5.68
N ASN A 90 10.89 0.45 5.70
CA ASN A 90 9.57 0.67 6.28
C ASN A 90 8.46 -0.08 5.52
N ALA A 91 8.51 -0.12 4.19
CA ALA A 91 7.54 -0.89 3.40
C ALA A 91 7.65 -2.40 3.68
N ILE A 92 8.87 -2.94 3.81
CA ILE A 92 9.11 -4.32 4.23
C ILE A 92 8.54 -4.57 5.63
N GLY A 93 8.80 -3.66 6.57
CA GLY A 93 8.24 -3.73 7.92
C GLY A 93 6.72 -3.80 7.92
N PHE A 94 6.07 -3.01 7.07
CA PHE A 94 4.61 -3.03 6.89
C PHE A 94 4.11 -4.37 6.36
N ILE A 95 4.75 -4.93 5.33
CA ILE A 95 4.38 -6.23 4.77
C ILE A 95 4.49 -7.31 5.85
N LEU A 96 5.60 -7.35 6.59
CA LEU A 96 5.83 -8.30 7.68
C LEU A 96 4.81 -8.16 8.81
N GLN A 97 4.39 -6.93 9.12
CA GLN A 97 3.33 -6.70 10.09
C GLN A 97 1.98 -7.27 9.61
N LYS A 98 1.67 -7.15 8.31
CA LYS A 98 0.45 -7.69 7.71
C LYS A 98 0.45 -9.21 7.63
N THR A 99 1.63 -9.84 7.56
CA THR A 99 1.80 -11.30 7.53
C THR A 99 2.14 -11.91 8.89
N SER A 100 1.82 -11.20 9.98
CA SER A 100 1.97 -11.68 11.37
C SER A 100 3.41 -11.90 11.86
N HIS A 101 4.40 -11.31 11.20
CA HIS A 101 5.81 -11.35 11.61
C HIS A 101 6.21 -10.08 12.40
N GLY A 102 5.45 -9.75 13.44
CA GLY A 102 5.58 -8.49 14.18
C GLY A 102 6.99 -8.20 14.73
N LYS A 103 7.69 -9.21 15.28
CA LYS A 103 9.08 -9.01 15.76
C LYS A 103 10.04 -8.60 14.65
N LEU A 104 9.88 -9.17 13.45
CA LEU A 104 10.72 -8.84 12.30
C LEU A 104 10.32 -7.47 11.73
N ALA A 105 9.02 -7.17 11.68
CA ALA A 105 8.51 -5.86 11.31
C ALA A 105 9.12 -4.73 12.17
N ALA A 106 9.17 -4.91 13.50
CA ALA A 106 9.80 -3.95 14.41
C ALA A 106 11.27 -3.69 14.09
N LYS A 107 12.05 -4.75 13.75
CA LYS A 107 13.46 -4.59 13.34
C LYS A 107 13.61 -3.73 12.09
N TYR A 108 12.76 -3.94 11.09
CA TYR A 108 12.79 -3.17 9.85
C TYR A 108 12.34 -1.71 10.05
N TYR A 109 11.33 -1.47 10.89
CA TYR A 109 10.94 -0.10 11.26
C TYR A 109 12.05 0.62 12.03
N TYR A 110 12.70 -0.07 12.95
CA TYR A 110 13.82 0.47 13.71
C TYR A 110 15.01 0.82 12.79
N TYR A 111 15.39 -0.12 11.91
CA TYR A 111 16.44 0.11 10.92
C TYR A 111 16.10 1.31 10.03
N SER A 112 14.87 1.37 9.50
CA SER A 112 14.41 2.51 8.72
C SER A 112 14.54 3.84 9.46
N HIS A 113 14.16 3.88 10.73
CA HIS A 113 14.24 5.11 11.52
C HIS A 113 15.69 5.52 11.81
N GLN A 114 16.57 4.56 12.08
CA GLN A 114 17.99 4.83 12.26
C GLN A 114 18.65 5.37 10.98
N THR A 115 18.32 4.79 9.82
CA THR A 115 18.91 5.21 8.55
C THR A 115 18.48 6.62 8.14
N CYS A 116 17.22 6.99 8.41
CA CYS A 116 16.71 8.32 8.10
C CYS A 116 15.69 8.76 9.18
N PRO A 117 16.13 9.45 10.24
CA PRO A 117 15.25 9.89 11.32
C PRO A 117 14.13 10.84 10.86
N GLU A 118 14.38 11.62 9.80
CA GLU A 118 13.42 12.54 9.17
C GLU A 118 12.23 11.80 8.53
N TYR A 119 12.40 10.52 8.19
CA TYR A 119 11.34 9.67 7.66
C TYR A 119 10.41 9.21 8.80
N SER A 120 9.50 10.11 9.19
CA SER A 120 8.62 9.94 10.36
C SER A 120 7.65 8.74 10.31
N TYR A 121 7.38 8.19 9.12
CA TYR A 121 6.46 7.05 8.96
C TYR A 121 6.94 5.78 9.68
N ALA A 122 8.26 5.54 9.71
CA ALA A 122 8.83 4.36 10.37
C ALA A 122 8.59 4.39 11.89
N LYS A 123 8.79 5.56 12.51
CA LYS A 123 8.51 5.77 13.93
C LYS A 123 7.03 5.55 14.25
N LYS A 124 6.12 6.18 13.48
CA LYS A 124 4.67 6.01 13.65
C LYS A 124 4.23 4.54 13.55
N ASN A 125 4.78 3.81 12.59
CA ASN A 125 4.47 2.39 12.40
C ASN A 125 5.01 1.52 13.55
N LEU A 126 6.20 1.84 14.07
CA LEU A 126 6.76 1.17 15.24
C LEU A 126 5.90 1.39 16.49
N ASP A 127 5.49 2.63 16.74
CA ASP A 127 4.62 2.99 17.87
C ASP A 127 3.29 2.23 17.79
N THR A 128 2.65 2.25 16.61
CA THR A 128 1.40 1.52 16.34
C THR A 128 1.53 0.01 16.55
N LEU A 129 2.68 -0.57 16.17
CA LEU A 129 2.96 -1.99 16.37
C LEU A 129 3.10 -2.34 17.85
N ASN A 130 3.81 -1.51 18.61
CA ASN A 130 4.01 -1.70 20.05
C ASN A 130 2.69 -1.62 20.81
N GLU A 131 1.83 -0.66 20.48
CA GLU A 131 0.48 -0.57 21.07
C GLU A 131 -0.36 -1.85 20.82
N LYS A 132 -0.29 -2.41 19.61
CA LYS A 132 -1.00 -3.65 19.29
C LYS A 132 -0.48 -4.85 20.07
N ILE A 133 0.84 -4.97 20.21
CA ILE A 133 1.45 -6.05 20.99
C ILE A 133 1.04 -5.93 22.46
N HIS A 134 1.03 -4.71 23.01
CA HIS A 134 0.64 -4.48 24.40
C HIS A 134 -0.82 -4.88 24.66
N LYS A 135 -1.76 -4.48 23.78
CA LYS A 135 -3.17 -4.89 23.88
C LYS A 135 -3.36 -6.40 23.84
N GLN A 136 -2.65 -7.10 22.94
CA GLN A 136 -2.72 -8.56 22.82
C GLN A 136 -2.18 -9.32 24.06
N GLN A 137 -1.34 -8.69 24.88
CA GLN A 137 -0.85 -9.28 26.14
C GLN A 137 -1.85 -9.12 27.28
N ILE A 138 -2.57 -7.99 27.31
CA ILE A 138 -3.63 -7.72 28.29
C ILE A 138 -4.82 -8.66 28.07
N ASP A 139 -5.26 -8.83 26.82
CA ASP A 139 -6.43 -9.67 26.48
C ASP A 139 -6.20 -11.17 26.72
N LYS A 140 -4.96 -11.62 26.87
CA LYS A 140 -4.62 -13.03 27.18
C LYS A 140 -4.49 -13.30 28.68
N SER A 141 -4.60 -12.27 29.51
CA SER A 141 -4.36 -12.34 30.95
C SER A 141 -5.64 -12.13 31.78
N GLY A 142 -6.80 -11.98 31.12
CA GLY A 142 -8.15 -11.94 31.72
C GLY A 142 -8.98 -13.12 31.27
#